data_AF-A0A7X7M7S4-F1
#
_entry.id   AF-A0A7X7M7S4-F1
#
_cell.length_a   1.000
_cell.length_b   1.000
_cell.length_c   1.000
_cell.angle_alpha   90.00
_cell.angle_beta   90.00
_cell.angle_gamma   90.00
#
_symmetry.space_group_name_H-M   'P 1'
#
loop_
_entity.id
_entity.type
_entity.pdbx_description
1 polymer ?
#
loop_
_entity_poly.entity_id
_entity_poly.type
_entity_poly.pdbx_seq_one_letter_code
_entity_poly.pdbx_strand_id
1 'polypeptide(L)'
;MKKALIILLALMLVLGFAANAAAASQPALDAAADLYELGLFRGVGSKADGQPNFDLDRSPTRGEAVTMLVRLLGQDAAAKAGSWDTPFLDVDAWVAPYVGYAYANGLTLGISATSFGGNDPVTASQYLTFILRALGYDSGGDFTWDNAWALTDSLGVTKGEYTAATGGFYRGDVAIISYRALAARLKDDTATLLDALYARGAITGPPAVMAVSFLDVGQGDCILIESQGDFLLIDGGNNEDGLLVVNFLRSQGVDELDYIIATHPHADHIGGLDTVIENFEVETVIAPQATQSTRTFEEFIDAVATAGLALTVPQSGKSYTLGRASFIIIAPNDDYGDELNNWSVGIKLINGSTSFVMCGDAEAAAEADMLETGIDISADVLKISHHGSNTSTTDAFLAAVRPRFAVISCGSGNAYGHPHPDILTRLYHAGIKLFRTDLQGSITAVSDGSGITWSIPPLSDTLASPGVIPSKPVSGAIGETPLLDLTYILNTHTLKFHHYWCRYVGSIAPANYEQSDKTRQQLIFEGYSPCQVCQP
;
A
#
# COMPACT_ATOMS: atom_id res chain seq x y z
N MET A 1 5.16 18.29 24.52
CA MET A 1 5.65 17.62 23.30
C MET A 1 4.48 17.61 22.33
N LYS A 2 4.25 18.76 21.71
CA LYS A 2 3.06 19.13 20.94
C LYS A 2 3.55 20.11 19.87
N LYS A 3 2.95 20.04 18.68
CA LYS A 3 3.01 20.95 17.53
C LYS A 3 3.96 20.56 16.38
N ALA A 4 3.37 20.02 15.31
CA ALA A 4 3.62 20.34 13.89
C ALA A 4 2.43 19.71 13.12
N LEU A 5 1.31 20.41 12.84
CA LEU A 5 1.07 21.48 11.84
C LEU A 5 0.97 20.91 10.42
N ILE A 6 -0.23 20.56 9.94
CA ILE A 6 -1.12 21.37 9.07
C ILE A 6 -0.40 21.83 7.79
N ILE A 7 -0.67 21.16 6.67
CA ILE A 7 -0.31 21.59 5.31
C ILE A 7 -1.52 22.33 4.73
N LEU A 8 -1.40 23.65 4.58
CA LEU A 8 -2.41 24.50 3.95
C LEU A 8 -1.93 24.92 2.55
N LEU A 9 -2.84 24.86 1.58
CA LEU A 9 -2.73 25.38 0.22
C LEU A 9 -2.08 26.78 0.15
N ALA A 10 -1.23 27.00 -0.86
CA ALA A 10 -0.81 28.34 -1.25
C ALA A 10 -1.33 28.70 -2.66
N LEU A 11 -2.37 29.53 -2.67
CA LEU A 11 -2.87 30.28 -3.82
C LEU A 11 -1.94 31.48 -4.11
N MET A 12 -1.77 31.82 -5.39
CA MET A 12 -1.01 32.98 -5.86
C MET A 12 -1.49 34.31 -5.28
N LEU A 13 -0.57 35.17 -4.84
CA LEU A 13 -0.71 36.62 -4.99
C LEU A 13 0.66 37.30 -5.13
N VAL A 14 0.84 38.02 -6.25
CA VAL A 14 1.97 38.90 -6.55
C VAL A 14 1.82 40.21 -5.80
N LEU A 15 2.90 40.74 -5.19
CA LEU A 15 3.20 42.18 -5.08
C LEU A 15 4.61 42.45 -4.47
N GLY A 16 5.51 42.98 -5.31
CA GLY A 16 6.30 44.21 -5.03
C GLY A 16 7.48 44.22 -4.02
N PHE A 17 8.69 43.98 -4.55
CA PHE A 17 10.02 44.54 -4.24
C PHE A 17 10.53 44.72 -2.79
N ALA A 18 11.60 43.96 -2.48
CA ALA A 18 12.91 44.50 -2.09
C ALA A 18 14.02 43.50 -2.49
N ALA A 19 15.07 43.96 -3.17
CA ALA A 19 16.22 43.14 -3.52
C ALA A 19 17.03 42.82 -2.25
N ASN A 20 17.15 41.54 -1.90
CA ASN A 20 18.13 40.98 -0.97
C ASN A 20 18.34 39.50 -1.34
N ALA A 21 19.55 38.99 -1.08
CA ALA A 21 20.10 37.68 -1.49
C ALA A 21 19.07 36.59 -1.83
N ALA A 22 19.19 36.00 -3.01
CA ALA A 22 18.27 34.98 -3.52
C ALA A 22 18.21 33.78 -2.56
N ALA A 23 17.14 33.71 -1.75
CA ALA A 23 16.86 32.56 -0.93
C ALA A 23 16.61 31.33 -1.81
N ALA A 24 16.96 30.14 -1.32
CA ALA A 24 16.69 28.88 -2.01
C ALA A 24 15.20 28.73 -2.32
N SER A 25 14.89 28.14 -3.48
CA SER A 25 13.51 27.89 -3.89
C SER A 25 12.82 26.87 -2.98
N GLN A 26 11.49 26.95 -2.83
CA GLN A 26 10.75 25.98 -2.03
C GLN A 26 10.96 24.52 -2.48
N PRO A 27 10.96 24.20 -3.80
CA PRO A 27 11.26 22.84 -4.26
C PRO A 27 12.64 22.34 -3.83
N ALA A 28 13.64 23.24 -3.73
CA ALA A 28 14.97 22.86 -3.25
C ALA A 28 14.97 22.56 -1.75
N LEU A 29 14.21 23.33 -0.95
CA LEU A 29 14.05 23.09 0.48
C LEU A 29 13.36 21.76 0.75
N ASP A 30 12.26 21.47 0.03
CA ASP A 30 11.49 20.23 0.19
C ASP A 30 12.34 19.01 -0.20
N ALA A 31 12.98 19.05 -1.38
CA ALA A 31 13.84 17.96 -1.84
C ALA A 31 15.00 17.68 -0.87
N ALA A 32 15.63 18.72 -0.30
CA ALA A 32 16.71 18.56 0.66
C ALA A 32 16.24 17.96 1.99
N ALA A 33 15.04 18.34 2.45
CA ALA A 33 14.43 17.80 3.66
C ALA A 33 14.07 16.31 3.50
N ASP A 34 13.39 15.94 2.42
CA ASP A 34 13.01 14.56 2.14
C ASP A 34 14.23 13.64 2.05
N LEU A 35 15.27 14.05 1.31
CA LEU A 35 16.49 13.27 1.21
C LEU A 35 17.25 13.18 2.54
N TYR A 36 17.15 14.21 3.40
CA TYR A 36 17.76 14.19 4.73
C TYR A 36 17.05 13.18 5.65
N GLU A 37 15.73 13.14 5.64
CA GLU A 37 14.93 12.16 6.40
C GLU A 37 15.20 10.71 5.95
N LEU A 38 15.42 10.49 4.65
CA LEU A 38 15.84 9.20 4.11
C LEU A 38 17.30 8.83 4.46
N GLY A 39 18.05 9.71 5.12
CA GLY A 39 19.48 9.52 5.41
C GLY A 39 20.41 9.63 4.19
N LEU A 40 19.87 10.04 3.04
CA LEU A 40 20.57 10.14 1.76
C LEU A 40 21.23 11.51 1.51
N PHE A 41 20.95 12.48 2.37
CA PHE A 41 21.48 13.83 2.28
C PHE A 41 21.92 14.34 3.64
N ARG A 42 22.88 15.27 3.65
CA ARG A 42 23.32 15.93 4.88
C ARG A 42 23.55 17.42 4.62
N GLY A 43 23.25 18.22 5.63
CA GLY A 43 23.64 19.63 5.66
C GLY A 43 25.14 19.84 5.83
N VAL A 44 25.56 21.10 5.77
CA VAL A 44 26.92 21.57 6.11
C VAL A 44 27.07 21.85 7.61
N GLY A 45 26.05 21.52 8.40
CA GLY A 45 25.97 21.74 9.83
C GLY A 45 24.51 21.85 10.27
N SER A 46 24.29 22.46 11.43
CA SER A 46 22.97 22.77 11.97
C SER A 46 22.78 24.29 12.10
N LYS A 47 21.54 24.73 11.92
CA LYS A 47 21.07 26.08 12.25
C LYS A 47 20.95 26.24 13.76
N ALA A 48 20.74 27.47 14.22
CA ALA A 48 20.63 27.80 15.64
C ALA A 48 19.43 27.12 16.34
N ASP A 49 18.40 26.73 15.58
CA ASP A 49 17.22 26.01 16.05
C ASP A 49 17.40 24.46 16.06
N GLY A 50 18.60 23.98 15.73
CA GLY A 50 18.93 22.56 15.67
C GLY A 50 18.57 21.87 14.35
N GLN A 51 17.85 22.54 13.45
CA GLN A 51 17.53 22.01 12.12
C GLN A 51 18.79 21.92 11.25
N PRO A 52 18.86 21.02 10.26
CA PRO A 52 19.99 20.96 9.34
C PRO A 52 20.13 22.26 8.55
N ASN A 53 21.38 22.74 8.40
CA ASN A 53 21.71 23.79 7.45
C ASN A 53 22.16 23.14 6.14
N PHE A 54 21.31 23.20 5.11
CA PHE A 54 21.63 22.61 3.81
C PHE A 54 22.47 23.51 2.89
N ASP A 55 22.49 24.82 3.14
CA ASP A 55 23.29 25.82 2.42
C ASP A 55 23.01 25.79 0.90
N LEU A 56 21.72 25.88 0.55
CA LEU A 56 21.20 25.54 -0.79
C LEU A 56 21.42 26.62 -1.85
N ASP A 57 21.68 27.86 -1.45
CA ASP A 57 21.77 29.06 -2.30
C ASP A 57 23.19 29.38 -2.78
N ARG A 58 24.17 28.51 -2.48
CA ARG A 58 25.54 28.61 -3.01
C ARG A 58 25.90 27.49 -3.97
N SER A 59 26.88 27.76 -4.84
CA SER A 59 27.44 26.74 -5.73
C SER A 59 28.22 25.70 -4.91
N PRO A 60 27.96 24.39 -5.12
CA PRO A 60 28.78 23.35 -4.54
C PRO A 60 30.10 23.22 -5.30
N THR A 61 31.14 22.74 -4.62
CA THR A 61 32.31 22.22 -5.33
C THR A 61 32.00 20.85 -5.94
N ARG A 62 32.80 20.42 -6.91
CA ARG A 62 32.71 19.07 -7.50
C ARG A 62 32.97 17.96 -6.48
N GLY A 63 33.82 18.22 -5.48
CA GLY A 63 34.02 17.33 -4.34
C GLY A 63 32.76 17.19 -3.47
N GLU A 64 32.06 18.29 -3.19
CA GLU A 64 30.79 18.23 -2.45
C GLU A 64 29.73 17.49 -3.26
N ALA A 65 29.63 17.75 -4.56
CA ALA A 65 28.64 17.12 -5.44
C ALA A 65 28.82 15.60 -5.53
N VAL A 66 30.05 15.09 -5.66
CA VAL A 66 30.29 13.63 -5.66
C VAL A 66 30.03 13.02 -4.28
N THR A 67 30.30 13.76 -3.20
CA THR A 67 29.96 13.31 -1.84
C THR A 67 28.45 13.17 -1.66
N MET A 68 27.67 14.13 -2.18
CA MET A 68 26.21 14.10 -2.17
C MET A 68 25.67 12.95 -3.02
N LEU A 69 26.27 12.68 -4.19
CA LEU A 69 25.95 11.49 -5.01
C LEU A 69 26.18 10.18 -4.25
N VAL A 70 27.34 10.00 -3.64
CA VAL A 70 27.66 8.75 -2.91
C VAL A 70 26.69 8.53 -1.74
N ARG A 71 26.26 9.61 -1.07
CA ARG A 71 25.21 9.56 -0.04
C ARG A 71 23.84 9.25 -0.61
N LEU A 72 23.47 9.82 -1.75
CA LEU A 72 22.23 9.49 -2.48
C LEU A 72 22.15 7.98 -2.77
N LEU A 73 23.29 7.34 -3.02
CA LEU A 73 23.37 5.90 -3.25
C LEU A 73 23.37 5.06 -1.96
N GLY A 74 23.32 5.68 -0.78
CA GLY A 74 23.40 5.02 0.53
C GLY A 74 24.78 4.45 0.84
N GLN A 75 25.84 4.97 0.20
CA GLN A 75 27.19 4.39 0.25
C GLN A 75 28.18 5.23 1.08
N ASP A 76 27.68 6.13 1.95
CA ASP A 76 28.52 6.98 2.81
C ASP A 76 29.45 6.16 3.71
N ALA A 77 28.92 5.09 4.33
CA ALA A 77 29.70 4.21 5.21
C ALA A 77 30.72 3.38 4.41
N ALA A 78 30.31 2.79 3.29
CA ALA A 78 31.18 1.98 2.44
C ALA A 78 32.33 2.80 1.86
N ALA A 79 32.04 4.01 1.36
CA ALA A 79 33.06 4.92 0.85
C ALA A 79 34.11 5.26 1.90
N LYS A 80 33.69 5.58 3.13
CA LYS A 80 34.61 5.91 4.26
C LYS A 80 35.41 4.71 4.76
N ALA A 81 34.84 3.51 4.73
CA ALA A 81 35.50 2.31 5.23
C ALA A 81 36.50 1.72 4.22
N GLY A 82 36.31 1.97 2.93
CA GLY A 82 37.18 1.46 1.88
C GLY A 82 38.53 2.16 1.78
N SER A 83 39.48 1.46 1.14
CA SER A 83 40.73 2.03 0.65
C SER A 83 40.67 2.00 -0.86
N TRP A 84 40.84 3.17 -1.48
CA TRP A 84 40.55 3.36 -2.89
C TRP A 84 41.76 3.96 -3.59
N ASP A 85 42.17 3.36 -4.70
CA ASP A 85 43.17 3.93 -5.58
C ASP A 85 42.48 4.81 -6.63
N THR A 86 43.06 5.98 -6.91
CA THR A 86 42.64 6.84 -8.01
C THR A 86 43.87 7.40 -8.72
N PRO A 87 43.77 7.69 -10.03
CA PRO A 87 44.86 8.35 -10.76
C PRO A 87 44.93 9.86 -10.51
N PHE A 88 44.00 10.42 -9.74
CA PHE A 88 43.84 11.86 -9.56
C PHE A 88 44.83 12.40 -8.54
N LEU A 89 45.58 13.44 -8.92
CA LEU A 89 46.64 14.04 -8.12
C LEU A 89 46.16 15.22 -7.25
N ASP A 90 44.91 15.65 -7.44
CA ASP A 90 44.30 16.87 -6.91
C ASP A 90 43.06 16.59 -6.03
N VAL A 91 43.10 15.48 -5.28
CA VAL A 91 42.01 15.05 -4.41
C VAL A 91 42.35 15.35 -2.95
N ASP A 92 41.62 16.27 -2.34
CA ASP A 92 41.80 16.61 -0.93
C ASP A 92 41.42 15.45 0.00
N ALA A 93 42.13 15.34 1.12
CA ALA A 93 42.00 14.22 2.06
C ALA A 93 40.56 13.98 2.55
N TRP A 94 39.77 15.04 2.73
CA TRP A 94 38.39 14.94 3.23
C TRP A 94 37.42 14.31 2.21
N VAL A 95 37.69 14.49 0.91
CA VAL A 95 36.83 14.00 -0.17
C VAL A 95 37.36 12.73 -0.83
N ALA A 96 38.62 12.39 -0.57
CA ALA A 96 39.29 11.20 -1.09
C ALA A 96 38.48 9.89 -0.97
N PRO A 97 37.81 9.58 0.16
CA PRO A 97 37.01 8.35 0.24
C PRO A 97 35.87 8.30 -0.77
N TYR A 98 35.20 9.44 -1.01
CA TYR A 98 34.05 9.50 -1.93
C TYR A 98 34.50 9.55 -3.39
N VAL A 99 35.58 10.27 -3.71
CA VAL A 99 36.15 10.27 -5.06
C VAL A 99 36.67 8.88 -5.41
N GLY A 100 37.34 8.23 -4.47
CA GLY A 100 37.83 6.86 -4.59
C GLY A 100 36.72 5.86 -4.85
N TYR A 101 35.69 5.84 -4.00
CA TYR A 101 34.50 5.01 -4.19
C TYR A 101 33.85 5.27 -5.56
N ALA A 102 33.64 6.54 -5.90
CA ALA A 102 33.01 6.94 -7.15
C ALA A 102 33.82 6.50 -8.37
N TYR A 103 35.16 6.60 -8.32
CA TYR A 103 36.02 6.16 -9.41
C TYR A 103 36.00 4.63 -9.57
N ALA A 104 36.17 3.90 -8.47
CA ALA A 104 36.19 2.43 -8.46
C ALA A 104 34.87 1.82 -8.97
N ASN A 105 33.74 2.52 -8.78
CA ASN A 105 32.42 2.10 -9.23
C ASN A 105 31.97 2.79 -10.53
N GLY A 106 32.88 3.45 -11.27
CA GLY A 106 32.57 4.05 -12.57
C GLY A 106 31.63 5.27 -12.54
N LEU A 107 31.37 5.84 -11.36
CA LEU A 107 30.53 7.03 -11.19
C LEU A 107 31.26 8.32 -11.64
N THR A 108 32.59 8.33 -11.63
CA THR A 108 33.41 9.43 -12.16
C THR A 108 34.65 8.91 -12.90
N LEU A 109 35.07 9.65 -13.94
CA LEU A 109 36.33 9.44 -14.66
C LEU A 109 37.33 10.60 -14.47
N GLY A 110 37.00 11.58 -13.62
CA GLY A 110 37.75 12.83 -13.51
C GLY A 110 37.38 13.84 -14.61
N ILE A 111 38.09 14.97 -14.62
CA ILE A 111 38.03 15.96 -15.72
C ILE A 111 39.22 15.78 -16.69
N SER A 112 40.25 15.05 -16.26
CA SER A 112 41.34 14.55 -17.10
C SER A 112 41.84 13.21 -16.54
N ALA A 113 42.82 12.60 -17.21
CA ALA A 113 43.40 11.35 -16.78
C ALA A 113 44.01 11.39 -15.36
N THR A 114 44.42 12.57 -14.88
CA THR A 114 45.12 12.74 -13.59
C THR A 114 44.53 13.84 -12.71
N SER A 115 43.37 14.40 -13.08
CA SER A 115 42.71 15.46 -12.30
C SER A 115 41.22 15.22 -12.14
N PHE A 116 40.74 15.39 -10.91
CA PHE A 116 39.33 15.34 -10.54
C PHE A 116 38.67 16.73 -10.50
N GLY A 117 39.40 17.79 -10.15
CA GLY A 117 38.88 19.16 -10.02
C GLY A 117 38.03 19.37 -8.76
N GLY A 118 38.40 18.77 -7.61
CA GLY A 118 37.53 18.68 -6.43
C GLY A 118 37.12 20.02 -5.81
N ASN A 119 37.93 21.07 -5.99
CA ASN A 119 37.70 22.41 -5.45
C ASN A 119 37.01 23.36 -6.44
N ASP A 120 36.83 22.94 -7.69
CA ASP A 120 36.15 23.75 -8.69
C ASP A 120 34.62 23.69 -8.48
N PRO A 121 33.88 24.76 -8.78
CA PRO A 121 32.41 24.72 -8.81
C PRO A 121 31.91 23.64 -9.76
N VAL A 122 30.95 22.84 -9.31
CA VAL A 122 30.33 21.83 -10.17
C VAL A 122 29.34 22.51 -11.13
N THR A 123 29.29 22.05 -12.39
CA THR A 123 28.28 22.49 -13.36
C THR A 123 27.08 21.54 -13.39
N ALA A 124 25.95 22.00 -13.94
CA ALA A 124 24.78 21.14 -14.14
C ALA A 124 25.13 19.89 -14.96
N SER A 125 25.82 20.04 -16.11
CA SER A 125 26.23 18.91 -16.96
C SER A 125 27.13 17.91 -16.23
N GLN A 126 28.03 18.40 -15.37
CA GLN A 126 28.88 17.55 -14.54
C GLN A 126 28.06 16.70 -13.57
N TYR A 127 27.07 17.30 -12.91
CA TYR A 127 26.23 16.59 -11.95
C TYR A 127 25.22 15.64 -12.62
N LEU A 128 24.63 16.05 -13.74
CA LEU A 128 23.73 15.20 -14.52
C LEU A 128 24.47 13.97 -15.05
N THR A 129 25.75 14.10 -15.44
CA THR A 129 26.58 12.95 -15.80
C THR A 129 26.79 11.98 -14.63
N PHE A 130 26.96 12.49 -13.40
CA PHE A 130 27.03 11.63 -12.22
C PHE A 130 25.74 10.85 -12.00
N ILE A 131 24.58 11.50 -12.15
CA ILE A 131 23.27 10.87 -12.01
C ILE A 131 23.07 9.79 -13.07
N LEU A 132 23.39 10.07 -14.35
CA LEU A 132 23.26 9.08 -15.42
C LEU A 132 24.11 7.83 -15.16
N ARG A 133 25.36 8.00 -14.71
CA ARG A 133 26.22 6.87 -14.34
C ARG A 133 25.67 6.10 -13.13
N ALA A 134 25.12 6.80 -12.15
CA ALA A 134 24.45 6.16 -11.01
C ALA A 134 23.21 5.35 -11.42
N LEU A 135 22.53 5.77 -12.49
CA LEU A 135 21.41 5.03 -13.10
C LEU A 135 21.89 3.94 -14.08
N GLY A 136 23.19 3.74 -14.28
CA GLY A 136 23.76 2.70 -15.14
C GLY A 136 24.06 3.10 -16.58
N TYR A 137 23.87 4.37 -16.96
CA TYR A 137 24.16 4.88 -18.30
C TYR A 137 25.65 5.29 -18.45
N ASP A 138 26.23 5.00 -19.61
CA ASP A 138 27.64 5.25 -19.89
C ASP A 138 27.86 6.44 -20.84
N SER A 139 28.89 7.22 -20.54
CA SER A 139 29.34 8.37 -21.33
C SER A 139 30.17 7.90 -22.53
N GLY A 140 29.66 8.08 -23.73
CA GLY A 140 30.26 7.60 -24.99
C GLY A 140 29.49 6.45 -25.65
N GLY A 141 28.57 5.81 -24.92
CA GLY A 141 27.60 4.87 -25.45
C GLY A 141 26.20 5.47 -25.50
N ASP A 142 25.65 5.83 -24.33
CA ASP A 142 24.25 6.24 -24.20
C ASP A 142 24.06 7.76 -24.30
N PHE A 143 25.06 8.54 -23.84
CA PHE A 143 25.04 10.00 -23.89
C PHE A 143 26.45 10.58 -24.07
N THR A 144 26.52 11.86 -24.43
CA THR A 144 27.76 12.64 -24.44
C THR A 144 27.74 13.64 -23.29
N TRP A 145 28.93 14.04 -22.83
CA TRP A 145 29.08 15.04 -21.78
C TRP A 145 28.32 16.35 -22.08
N ASP A 146 28.41 16.81 -23.32
CA ASP A 146 27.75 18.02 -23.81
C ASP A 146 26.26 17.79 -24.15
N ASN A 147 25.65 16.70 -23.68
CA ASN A 147 24.21 16.45 -23.89
C ASN A 147 23.57 15.64 -22.76
N ALA A 148 24.19 15.57 -21.58
CA ALA A 148 23.66 14.81 -20.44
C ALA A 148 22.22 15.23 -20.07
N TRP A 149 21.88 16.51 -20.24
CA TRP A 149 20.53 17.02 -19.94
C TRP A 149 19.43 16.36 -20.76
N ALA A 150 19.67 16.03 -22.04
CA ALA A 150 18.62 15.48 -22.90
C ALA A 150 18.18 14.09 -22.41
N LEU A 151 19.14 13.25 -22.02
CA LEU A 151 18.83 11.93 -21.48
C LEU A 151 18.19 12.03 -20.10
N THR A 152 18.73 12.85 -19.20
CA THR A 152 18.09 13.05 -17.88
C THR A 152 16.68 13.63 -17.99
N ASP A 153 16.40 14.42 -19.02
CA ASP A 153 15.07 14.93 -19.27
C ASP A 153 14.10 13.84 -19.72
N SER A 154 14.53 12.98 -20.64
CA SER A 154 13.75 11.81 -21.07
C SER A 154 13.45 10.83 -19.95
N LEU A 155 14.31 10.81 -18.91
CA LEU A 155 14.12 10.01 -17.69
C LEU A 155 13.27 10.73 -16.62
N GLY A 156 12.78 11.94 -16.90
CA GLY A 156 11.96 12.74 -15.98
C GLY A 156 12.73 13.43 -14.84
N VAL A 157 14.06 13.36 -14.84
CA VAL A 157 14.91 13.89 -13.77
C VAL A 157 14.97 15.42 -13.81
N THR A 158 15.13 16.02 -14.99
CA THR A 158 15.33 17.48 -15.13
C THR A 158 14.07 18.27 -15.48
N LYS A 159 13.04 17.64 -16.08
CA LYS A 159 11.77 18.26 -16.47
C LYS A 159 11.92 19.57 -17.27
N GLY A 160 12.93 19.65 -18.13
CA GLY A 160 13.23 20.78 -19.01
C GLY A 160 13.93 21.95 -18.32
N GLU A 161 14.25 21.86 -17.03
CA GLU A 161 14.78 22.97 -16.23
C GLU A 161 16.30 23.20 -16.43
N TYR A 162 17.02 22.18 -16.93
CA TYR A 162 18.48 22.22 -17.09
C TYR A 162 18.87 22.00 -18.56
N THR A 163 19.68 22.90 -19.11
CA THR A 163 20.12 22.89 -20.53
C THR A 163 21.60 23.28 -20.64
N ALA A 164 22.16 23.24 -21.86
CA ALA A 164 23.51 23.74 -22.18
C ALA A 164 23.76 25.19 -21.71
N ALA A 165 22.69 26.00 -21.65
CA ALA A 165 22.76 27.43 -21.32
C ALA A 165 22.48 27.72 -19.84
N THR A 166 22.23 26.71 -19.00
CA THR A 166 21.96 26.90 -17.58
C THR A 166 23.19 27.49 -16.89
N GLY A 167 23.13 28.78 -16.57
CA GLY A 167 24.11 29.50 -15.77
C GLY A 167 23.68 29.56 -14.31
N GLY A 168 24.65 29.46 -13.39
CA GLY A 168 24.39 29.33 -11.95
C GLY A 168 23.88 27.92 -11.63
N PHE A 169 24.63 27.18 -10.82
CA PHE A 169 24.26 25.85 -10.35
C PHE A 169 24.56 25.76 -8.87
N TYR A 170 23.54 25.44 -8.09
CA TYR A 170 23.52 25.58 -6.64
C TYR A 170 23.30 24.24 -5.94
N ARG A 171 23.58 24.18 -4.65
CA ARG A 171 23.30 22.99 -3.82
C ARG A 171 21.81 22.62 -3.82
N GLY A 172 20.92 23.60 -4.00
CA GLY A 172 19.49 23.38 -4.23
C GLY A 172 19.18 22.58 -5.50
N ASP A 173 19.87 22.87 -6.60
CA ASP A 173 19.70 22.11 -7.85
C ASP A 173 20.15 20.67 -7.69
N VAL A 174 21.28 20.45 -7.00
CA VAL A 174 21.78 19.13 -6.66
C VAL A 174 20.73 18.33 -5.86
N ALA A 175 20.07 18.95 -4.89
CA ALA A 175 19.01 18.32 -4.11
C ALA A 175 17.78 17.97 -4.97
N ILE A 176 17.29 18.89 -5.80
CA ILE A 176 16.14 18.66 -6.70
C ILE A 176 16.42 17.51 -7.65
N ILE A 177 17.57 17.54 -8.33
CA ILE A 177 17.98 16.51 -9.29
C ILE A 177 18.13 15.16 -8.57
N SER A 178 18.77 15.13 -7.40
CA SER A 178 18.93 13.90 -6.60
C SER A 178 17.60 13.28 -6.21
N TYR A 179 16.68 14.09 -5.72
CA TYR A 179 15.35 13.65 -5.30
C TYR A 179 14.55 13.08 -6.47
N ARG A 180 14.53 13.79 -7.60
CA ARG A 180 13.85 13.31 -8.81
C ARG A 180 14.49 12.06 -9.39
N ALA A 181 15.81 11.91 -9.28
CA ALA A 181 16.52 10.71 -9.71
C ALA A 181 16.10 9.45 -8.93
N LEU A 182 15.57 9.57 -7.70
CA LEU A 182 15.02 8.42 -6.96
C LEU A 182 13.90 7.71 -7.74
N ALA A 183 13.07 8.46 -8.47
CA ALA A 183 11.98 7.92 -9.28
C ALA A 183 12.39 7.50 -10.70
N ALA A 184 13.65 7.77 -11.11
CA ALA A 184 14.14 7.39 -12.43
C ALA A 184 14.47 5.89 -12.46
N ARG A 185 14.12 5.23 -13.57
CA ARG A 185 14.47 3.81 -13.81
C ARG A 185 15.96 3.64 -14.01
N LEU A 186 16.49 2.53 -13.52
CA LEU A 186 17.84 2.10 -13.86
C LEU A 186 17.88 1.65 -15.34
N LYS A 187 19.04 1.81 -15.97
CA LYS A 187 19.26 1.38 -17.35
C LYS A 187 18.96 -0.11 -17.48
N ASP A 188 18.17 -0.45 -18.51
CA ASP A 188 17.78 -1.82 -18.85
C ASP A 188 17.03 -2.56 -17.72
N ASP A 189 16.47 -1.83 -16.75
CA ASP A 189 15.71 -2.37 -15.63
C ASP A 189 14.33 -1.67 -15.50
N THR A 190 13.37 -2.37 -14.92
CA THR A 190 12.08 -1.79 -14.52
C THR A 190 12.14 -1.09 -13.17
N ALA A 191 13.11 -1.44 -12.32
CA ALA A 191 13.30 -0.87 -11.00
C ALA A 191 13.77 0.59 -11.07
N THR A 192 13.28 1.42 -10.15
CA THR A 192 13.78 2.77 -9.92
C THR A 192 15.03 2.78 -9.05
N LEU A 193 15.73 3.92 -8.99
CA LEU A 193 16.83 4.10 -8.05
C LEU A 193 16.38 3.92 -6.59
N LEU A 194 15.15 4.34 -6.26
CA LEU A 194 14.55 4.17 -4.94
C LEU A 194 14.34 2.68 -4.61
N ASP A 195 13.79 1.90 -5.54
CA ASP A 195 13.61 0.45 -5.36
C ASP A 195 14.95 -0.23 -5.10
N ALA A 196 15.98 0.12 -5.88
CA ALA A 196 17.32 -0.41 -5.69
C ALA A 196 17.94 -0.02 -4.35
N LEU A 197 17.60 1.16 -3.80
CA LEU A 197 18.06 1.62 -2.48
C LEU A 197 17.42 0.82 -1.36
N TYR A 198 16.12 0.53 -1.45
CA TYR A 198 15.44 -0.35 -0.51
C TYR A 198 15.95 -1.78 -0.60
N ALA A 199 16.08 -2.34 -1.82
CA ALA A 199 16.53 -3.71 -2.04
C ALA A 199 17.92 -4.02 -1.44
N ARG A 200 18.81 -3.02 -1.37
CA ARG A 200 20.14 -3.15 -0.77
C ARG A 200 20.22 -2.70 0.70
N GLY A 201 19.10 -2.33 1.32
CA GLY A 201 19.04 -1.86 2.70
C GLY A 201 19.75 -0.51 2.94
N ALA A 202 19.93 0.30 1.89
CA ALA A 202 20.59 1.60 1.96
C ALA A 202 19.72 2.69 2.63
N ILE A 203 18.40 2.52 2.55
CA ILE A 203 17.42 3.33 3.28
C ILE A 203 16.66 2.37 4.19
N THR A 204 16.50 2.75 5.45
CA THR A 204 15.69 2.04 6.42
C THR A 204 14.65 3.00 6.97
N GLY A 205 13.41 2.85 6.52
CA GLY A 205 12.18 3.40 7.11
C GLY A 205 11.15 2.27 7.15
N PRO A 206 10.03 2.36 7.89
CA PRO A 206 9.02 1.32 7.77
C PRO A 206 8.67 1.24 6.27
N PRO A 207 8.48 0.02 5.74
CA PRO A 207 8.05 -0.13 4.36
C PRO A 207 6.82 0.75 4.10
N ALA A 208 6.39 0.88 2.85
CA ALA A 208 5.01 1.31 2.63
C ALA A 208 4.12 0.17 3.17
N VAL A 209 3.98 0.09 4.48
CA VAL A 209 3.25 -0.97 5.17
C VAL A 209 1.80 -0.62 4.95
N MET A 210 1.14 -1.48 4.19
CA MET A 210 -0.28 -1.41 3.97
C MET A 210 -0.89 -2.71 4.47
N ALA A 211 -1.83 -2.60 5.40
CA ALA A 211 -2.60 -3.74 5.87
C ALA A 211 -3.96 -3.76 5.16
N VAL A 212 -4.34 -4.92 4.62
CA VAL A 212 -5.64 -5.18 4.00
C VAL A 212 -6.32 -6.28 4.80
N SER A 213 -7.36 -5.94 5.56
CA SER A 213 -8.08 -6.85 6.44
C SER A 213 -9.46 -7.17 5.88
N PHE A 214 -9.66 -8.42 5.50
CA PHE A 214 -10.95 -9.00 5.11
C PHE A 214 -11.64 -9.50 6.37
N LEU A 215 -12.62 -8.76 6.87
CA LEU A 215 -13.34 -9.09 8.09
C LEU A 215 -14.35 -10.21 7.82
N ASP A 216 -14.42 -11.20 8.73
CA ASP A 216 -15.47 -12.21 8.70
C ASP A 216 -16.77 -11.63 9.27
N VAL A 217 -17.61 -11.12 8.37
CA VAL A 217 -18.99 -10.66 8.62
C VAL A 217 -20.02 -11.72 8.19
N GLY A 218 -19.60 -12.97 8.01
CA GLY A 218 -20.43 -14.01 7.43
C GLY A 218 -20.63 -13.82 5.93
N GLN A 219 -21.88 -13.87 5.46
CA GLN A 219 -22.18 -13.67 4.05
C GLN A 219 -22.24 -12.17 3.77
N GLY A 220 -21.17 -11.64 3.19
CA GLY A 220 -21.02 -10.22 2.88
C GLY A 220 -19.55 -9.82 2.76
N ASP A 221 -19.32 -8.55 2.44
CA ASP A 221 -17.98 -7.96 2.36
C ASP A 221 -17.81 -6.84 3.40
N CYS A 222 -16.65 -6.84 4.04
CA CYS A 222 -16.14 -5.70 4.82
C CYS A 222 -14.62 -5.77 4.80
N ILE A 223 -13.98 -4.78 4.19
CA ILE A 223 -12.53 -4.78 3.95
C ILE A 223 -11.96 -3.45 4.41
N LEU A 224 -11.09 -3.49 5.42
CA LEU A 224 -10.35 -2.32 5.88
C LEU A 224 -8.96 -2.31 5.26
N ILE A 225 -8.59 -1.19 4.64
CA ILE A 225 -7.22 -0.92 4.19
C ILE A 225 -6.65 0.22 5.02
N GLU A 226 -5.49 -0.02 5.63
CA GLU A 226 -4.69 0.98 6.33
C GLU A 226 -3.37 1.19 5.60
N SER A 227 -2.96 2.45 5.47
CA SER A 227 -1.64 2.81 4.98
C SER A 227 -1.22 4.14 5.59
N GLN A 228 -0.21 4.10 6.45
CA GLN A 228 0.34 5.27 7.15
C GLN A 228 -0.65 6.01 8.06
N GLY A 229 -1.63 5.31 8.60
CA GLY A 229 -2.69 5.91 9.42
C GLY A 229 -3.84 6.51 8.63
N ASP A 230 -3.82 6.45 7.29
CA ASP A 230 -4.98 6.74 6.46
C ASP A 230 -5.76 5.44 6.24
N PHE A 231 -7.09 5.53 6.25
CA PHE A 231 -8.00 4.38 6.23
C PHE A 231 -9.03 4.44 5.10
N LEU A 232 -9.14 3.34 4.36
CA LEU A 232 -10.20 3.08 3.40
C LEU A 232 -11.01 1.87 3.90
N LEU A 233 -12.31 2.06 4.08
CA LEU A 233 -13.26 0.97 4.29
C LEU A 233 -14.01 0.67 2.99
N ILE A 234 -14.05 -0.60 2.59
CA ILE A 234 -14.88 -1.08 1.49
C ILE A 234 -15.95 -1.99 2.08
N ASP A 235 -17.20 -1.56 1.95
CA ASP A 235 -18.38 -2.23 2.49
C ASP A 235 -18.37 -2.43 4.03
N GLY A 236 -19.53 -2.77 4.58
CA GLY A 236 -19.80 -2.86 6.02
C GLY A 236 -20.57 -4.11 6.43
N GLY A 237 -20.64 -5.14 5.59
CA GLY A 237 -21.42 -6.35 5.87
C GLY A 237 -22.93 -6.10 5.94
N ASN A 238 -23.64 -6.97 6.66
CA ASN A 238 -25.09 -6.92 6.82
C ASN A 238 -25.53 -5.85 7.83
N ASN A 239 -26.83 -5.57 7.87
CA ASN A 239 -27.43 -4.61 8.82
C ASN A 239 -27.09 -4.94 10.29
N GLU A 240 -27.03 -6.22 10.65
CA GLU A 240 -26.66 -6.68 12.00
C GLU A 240 -25.18 -6.54 12.34
N ASP A 241 -24.31 -6.35 11.33
CA ASP A 241 -22.86 -6.33 11.49
C ASP A 241 -22.32 -4.95 11.88
N GLY A 242 -23.12 -3.89 11.81
CA GLY A 242 -22.67 -2.50 12.04
C GLY A 242 -21.85 -2.32 13.34
N LEU A 243 -22.30 -2.88 14.47
CA LEU A 243 -21.54 -2.81 15.73
C LEU A 243 -20.28 -3.70 15.73
N LEU A 244 -20.30 -4.84 15.03
CA LEU A 244 -19.12 -5.68 14.85
C LEU A 244 -18.04 -4.90 14.09
N VAL A 245 -18.43 -4.26 12.98
CA VAL A 245 -17.55 -3.42 12.16
C VAL A 245 -17.00 -2.24 12.97
N VAL A 246 -17.84 -1.50 13.68
CA VAL A 246 -17.39 -0.37 14.52
C VAL A 246 -16.36 -0.82 15.57
N ASN A 247 -16.60 -1.95 16.24
CA ASN A 247 -15.67 -2.47 17.24
C ASN A 247 -14.36 -2.94 16.60
N PHE A 248 -14.43 -3.56 15.42
CA PHE A 248 -13.26 -3.94 14.64
C PHE A 248 -12.44 -2.71 14.26
N LEU A 249 -13.04 -1.68 13.66
CA LEU A 249 -12.37 -0.44 13.27
C LEU A 249 -11.68 0.23 14.47
N ARG A 250 -12.35 0.34 15.63
CA ARG A 250 -11.74 0.84 16.87
C ARG A 250 -10.55 -0.01 17.33
N SER A 251 -10.64 -1.33 17.19
CA SER A 251 -9.52 -2.23 17.54
C SER A 251 -8.31 -2.06 16.64
N GLN A 252 -8.52 -1.58 15.40
CA GLN A 252 -7.47 -1.26 14.44
C GLN A 252 -6.92 0.16 14.60
N GLY A 253 -7.42 0.93 15.58
CA GLY A 253 -6.98 2.30 15.83
C GLY A 253 -7.52 3.33 14.83
N VAL A 254 -8.64 3.01 14.16
CA VAL A 254 -9.34 3.95 13.29
C VAL A 254 -9.96 5.05 14.15
N ASP A 255 -9.53 6.29 13.94
CA ASP A 255 -10.16 7.49 14.50
C ASP A 255 -10.99 8.22 13.43
N GLU A 256 -10.57 8.13 12.18
CA GLU A 256 -11.16 8.77 11.00
C GLU A 256 -11.05 7.82 9.79
N LEU A 257 -11.99 7.91 8.86
CA LEU A 257 -11.98 7.21 7.58
C LEU A 257 -11.85 8.23 6.44
N ASP A 258 -10.70 8.25 5.77
CA ASP A 258 -10.49 9.05 4.57
C ASP A 258 -11.50 8.67 3.48
N TYR A 259 -11.76 7.37 3.34
CA TYR A 259 -12.68 6.84 2.35
C TYR A 259 -13.58 5.75 2.89
N ILE A 260 -14.85 5.81 2.51
CA ILE A 260 -15.76 4.66 2.46
C ILE A 260 -16.09 4.40 0.99
N ILE A 261 -15.96 3.16 0.54
CA ILE A 261 -16.51 2.68 -0.73
C ILE A 261 -17.70 1.78 -0.41
N ALA A 262 -18.89 2.19 -0.81
CA ALA A 262 -20.08 1.36 -0.86
C ALA A 262 -20.17 0.77 -2.27
N THR A 263 -19.85 -0.52 -2.43
CA THR A 263 -19.68 -1.11 -3.77
C THR A 263 -20.98 -1.08 -4.55
N HIS A 264 -22.08 -1.56 -3.97
CA HIS A 264 -23.41 -1.60 -4.57
C HIS A 264 -24.50 -1.71 -3.48
N PRO A 265 -25.79 -1.50 -3.77
CA PRO A 265 -26.79 -1.22 -2.73
C PRO A 265 -27.36 -2.46 -2.01
N HIS A 266 -26.73 -3.63 -2.10
CA HIS A 266 -27.19 -4.83 -1.40
C HIS A 266 -26.84 -4.82 0.09
N ALA A 267 -27.68 -5.49 0.87
CA ALA A 267 -27.65 -5.39 2.32
C ALA A 267 -26.39 -6.02 2.94
N ASP A 268 -25.85 -7.07 2.35
CA ASP A 268 -24.59 -7.73 2.74
C ASP A 268 -23.32 -6.93 2.41
N HIS A 269 -23.50 -5.72 1.86
CA HIS A 269 -22.43 -4.77 1.54
C HIS A 269 -22.62 -3.45 2.28
N ILE A 270 -23.75 -2.77 2.09
CA ILE A 270 -23.96 -1.44 2.69
C ILE A 270 -24.63 -1.49 4.07
N GLY A 271 -25.04 -2.68 4.52
CA GLY A 271 -25.93 -2.84 5.68
C GLY A 271 -25.38 -2.26 6.97
N GLY A 272 -24.09 -2.46 7.27
CA GLY A 272 -23.48 -1.90 8.47
C GLY A 272 -22.92 -0.48 8.31
N LEU A 273 -22.96 0.12 7.11
CA LEU A 273 -22.29 1.40 6.84
C LEU A 273 -22.98 2.60 7.49
N ASP A 274 -24.29 2.55 7.71
CA ASP A 274 -25.02 3.57 8.46
C ASP A 274 -24.43 3.72 9.87
N THR A 275 -24.25 2.60 10.56
CA THR A 275 -23.72 2.50 11.92
C THR A 275 -22.26 2.94 11.96
N VAL A 276 -21.47 2.66 10.92
CA VAL A 276 -20.09 3.14 10.80
C VAL A 276 -20.06 4.66 10.64
N ILE A 277 -20.82 5.23 9.72
CA ILE A 277 -20.87 6.68 9.46
C ILE A 277 -21.33 7.45 10.70
N GLU A 278 -22.23 6.88 11.50
CA GLU A 278 -22.66 7.48 12.77
C GLU A 278 -21.58 7.49 13.87
N ASN A 279 -20.55 6.64 13.75
CA ASN A 279 -19.55 6.41 14.81
C ASN A 279 -18.13 6.92 14.50
N PHE A 280 -17.84 7.31 13.26
CA PHE A 280 -16.52 7.79 12.83
C PHE A 280 -16.64 9.08 12.01
N GLU A 281 -15.59 9.90 12.04
CA GLU A 281 -15.41 10.96 11.06
C GLU A 281 -15.08 10.33 9.70
N VAL A 282 -15.75 10.80 8.64
CA VAL A 282 -15.57 10.27 7.28
C VAL A 282 -15.37 11.44 6.33
N GLU A 283 -14.29 11.44 5.55
CA GLU A 283 -14.04 12.52 4.60
C GLU A 283 -14.82 12.32 3.28
N THR A 284 -14.72 11.12 2.70
CA THR A 284 -15.29 10.84 1.37
C THR A 284 -16.06 9.52 1.35
N VAL A 285 -17.30 9.55 0.86
CA VAL A 285 -18.08 8.33 0.57
C VAL A 285 -18.21 8.17 -0.94
N ILE A 286 -17.68 7.09 -1.49
CA ILE A 286 -17.75 6.72 -2.90
C ILE A 286 -18.83 5.66 -3.08
N ALA A 287 -19.79 5.90 -3.96
CA ALA A 287 -20.90 4.98 -4.24
C ALA A 287 -21.40 5.15 -5.68
N PRO A 288 -21.85 4.07 -6.35
CA PRO A 288 -22.32 4.14 -7.73
C PRO A 288 -23.65 4.91 -7.81
N GLN A 289 -24.07 5.27 -9.02
CA GLN A 289 -25.41 5.83 -9.27
C GLN A 289 -26.50 4.74 -9.33
N ALA A 290 -26.36 3.69 -8.51
CA ALA A 290 -27.36 2.65 -8.36
C ALA A 290 -28.24 2.97 -7.14
N THR A 291 -29.55 2.87 -7.31
CA THR A 291 -30.51 3.18 -6.24
C THR A 291 -31.41 1.99 -5.98
N GLN A 292 -31.90 1.88 -4.75
CA GLN A 292 -32.77 0.79 -4.32
C GLN A 292 -33.83 1.32 -3.35
N SER A 293 -35.02 0.71 -3.33
CA SER A 293 -36.13 1.11 -2.43
C SER A 293 -36.17 0.34 -1.11
N THR A 294 -35.06 -0.32 -0.76
CA THR A 294 -34.92 -1.07 0.48
C THR A 294 -34.63 -0.14 1.64
N ARG A 295 -35.14 -0.48 2.83
CA ARG A 295 -34.84 0.22 4.08
C ARG A 295 -33.32 0.36 4.33
N THR A 296 -32.53 -0.68 4.04
CA THR A 296 -31.06 -0.62 4.18
C THR A 296 -30.44 0.51 3.35
N PHE A 297 -30.86 0.66 2.10
CA PHE A 297 -30.38 1.75 1.24
C PHE A 297 -30.83 3.12 1.75
N GLU A 298 -32.08 3.24 2.21
CA GLU A 298 -32.58 4.47 2.84
C GLU A 298 -31.76 4.85 4.08
N GLU A 299 -31.49 3.90 4.97
CA GLU A 299 -30.68 4.10 6.19
C GLU A 299 -29.25 4.55 5.87
N PHE A 300 -28.60 3.93 4.86
CA PHE A 300 -27.29 4.36 4.38
C PHE A 300 -27.29 5.80 3.85
N ILE A 301 -28.25 6.15 2.99
CA ILE A 301 -28.35 7.51 2.41
C ILE A 301 -28.65 8.55 3.51
N ASP A 302 -29.52 8.21 4.45
CA ASP A 302 -29.87 9.08 5.58
C ASP A 302 -28.66 9.32 6.50
N ALA A 303 -27.84 8.29 6.75
CA ALA A 303 -26.60 8.42 7.52
C ALA A 303 -25.59 9.35 6.83
N VAL A 304 -25.37 9.18 5.52
CA VAL A 304 -24.50 10.06 4.70
C VAL A 304 -25.00 11.51 4.79
N ALA A 305 -26.30 11.74 4.58
CA ALA A 305 -26.89 13.07 4.60
C ALA A 305 -26.82 13.71 6.01
N THR A 306 -27.05 12.93 7.06
CA THR A 306 -27.00 13.38 8.46
C THR A 306 -25.58 13.77 8.88
N ALA A 307 -24.57 13.05 8.38
CA ALA A 307 -23.16 13.40 8.56
C ALA A 307 -22.73 14.66 7.75
N GLY A 308 -23.61 15.22 6.92
CA GLY A 308 -23.29 16.37 6.07
C GLY A 308 -22.40 16.03 4.87
N LEU A 309 -22.33 14.75 4.52
CA LEU A 309 -21.53 14.23 3.42
C LEU A 309 -22.33 14.20 2.12
N ALA A 310 -21.60 14.06 1.01
CA ALA A 310 -22.18 13.83 -0.31
C ALA A 310 -21.54 12.59 -0.94
N LEU A 311 -22.33 11.85 -1.71
CA LEU A 311 -21.81 10.71 -2.47
C LEU A 311 -20.94 11.18 -3.62
N THR A 312 -19.71 10.67 -3.66
CA THR A 312 -18.80 10.80 -4.79
C THR A 312 -19.04 9.66 -5.76
N VAL A 313 -19.47 10.00 -6.98
CA VAL A 313 -19.70 9.02 -8.04
C VAL A 313 -18.35 8.46 -8.52
N PRO A 314 -18.16 7.12 -8.56
CA PRO A 314 -16.93 6.50 -9.06
C PRO A 314 -16.74 6.84 -10.54
N GLN A 315 -15.49 7.09 -10.93
CA GLN A 315 -15.11 7.35 -12.32
C GLN A 315 -13.98 6.40 -12.71
N SER A 316 -14.24 5.49 -13.64
CA SER A 316 -13.24 4.55 -14.13
C SER A 316 -11.96 5.25 -14.59
N GLY A 317 -10.80 4.75 -14.16
CA GLY A 317 -9.48 5.33 -14.38
C GLY A 317 -9.06 6.43 -13.39
N LYS A 318 -9.96 6.90 -12.51
CA LYS A 318 -9.62 7.91 -11.51
C LYS A 318 -8.81 7.31 -10.37
N SER A 319 -7.70 7.97 -10.02
CA SER A 319 -6.81 7.58 -8.92
C SER A 319 -7.04 8.41 -7.65
N TYR A 320 -6.84 7.77 -6.51
CA TYR A 320 -6.91 8.34 -5.17
C TYR A 320 -5.67 7.93 -4.37
N THR A 321 -5.21 8.78 -3.46
CA THR A 321 -4.11 8.50 -2.54
C THR A 321 -4.65 7.96 -1.22
N LEU A 322 -3.92 7.03 -0.60
CA LEU A 322 -4.21 6.48 0.74
C LEU A 322 -2.86 6.27 1.46
N GLY A 323 -2.42 7.26 2.23
CA GLY A 323 -1.07 7.33 2.78
C GLY A 323 -0.01 7.19 1.69
N ARG A 324 0.76 6.10 1.73
CA ARG A 324 1.76 5.76 0.69
C ARG A 324 1.26 4.79 -0.38
N ALA A 325 0.06 4.27 -0.22
CA ALA A 325 -0.64 3.50 -1.23
C ALA A 325 -1.49 4.42 -2.11
N SER A 326 -2.05 3.85 -3.16
CA SER A 326 -3.05 4.49 -4.00
C SER A 326 -4.04 3.47 -4.52
N PHE A 327 -5.23 3.90 -4.90
CA PHE A 327 -6.17 3.04 -5.60
C PHE A 327 -6.74 3.72 -6.84
N ILE A 328 -7.07 2.92 -7.85
CA ILE A 328 -7.68 3.35 -9.10
C ILE A 328 -9.07 2.72 -9.17
N ILE A 329 -10.09 3.51 -9.48
CA ILE A 329 -11.43 3.00 -9.79
C ILE A 329 -11.36 2.27 -11.15
N ILE A 330 -11.83 1.02 -11.20
CA ILE A 330 -11.86 0.21 -12.42
C ILE A 330 -13.27 -0.16 -12.87
N ALA A 331 -14.28 0.07 -12.04
CA ALA A 331 -15.71 -0.15 -12.33
C ALA A 331 -16.58 0.76 -11.43
N PRO A 332 -17.86 1.01 -11.78
CA PRO A 332 -18.59 0.57 -12.97
C PRO A 332 -18.14 1.25 -14.28
N ASN A 333 -18.43 0.63 -15.43
CA ASN A 333 -18.03 1.13 -16.76
C ASN A 333 -19.21 1.33 -17.73
N ASP A 334 -20.41 0.88 -17.38
CA ASP A 334 -21.64 1.07 -18.14
C ASP A 334 -22.83 1.34 -17.20
N ASP A 335 -23.99 1.61 -17.77
CA ASP A 335 -25.28 1.63 -17.08
C ASP A 335 -25.85 0.20 -17.03
N TYR A 336 -25.87 -0.38 -15.84
CA TYR A 336 -26.34 -1.75 -15.63
C TYR A 336 -27.80 -1.85 -15.20
N GLY A 337 -28.59 -0.77 -15.27
CA GLY A 337 -30.02 -0.82 -14.94
C GLY A 337 -30.31 -1.46 -13.57
N ASP A 338 -31.10 -2.53 -13.56
CA ASP A 338 -31.55 -3.24 -12.36
C ASP A 338 -30.59 -4.36 -11.92
N GLU A 339 -29.53 -4.61 -12.68
CA GLU A 339 -28.48 -5.59 -12.37
C GLU A 339 -27.47 -4.98 -11.36
N LEU A 340 -27.96 -4.75 -10.14
CA LEU A 340 -27.29 -4.00 -9.08
C LEU A 340 -25.88 -4.49 -8.74
N ASN A 341 -25.63 -5.80 -8.85
CA ASN A 341 -24.30 -6.38 -8.67
C ASN A 341 -23.26 -5.80 -9.64
N ASN A 342 -23.64 -5.54 -10.90
CA ASN A 342 -22.73 -5.01 -11.91
C ASN A 342 -22.40 -3.53 -11.70
N TRP A 343 -23.18 -2.81 -10.90
CA TRP A 343 -22.84 -1.46 -10.45
C TRP A 343 -21.69 -1.41 -9.42
N SER A 344 -21.20 -2.57 -8.97
CA SER A 344 -20.12 -2.68 -7.98
C SER A 344 -18.95 -1.77 -8.30
N VAL A 345 -18.61 -0.89 -7.37
CA VAL A 345 -17.37 -0.10 -7.43
C VAL A 345 -16.18 -1.05 -7.29
N GLY A 346 -15.47 -1.25 -8.40
CA GLY A 346 -14.23 -2.02 -8.42
C GLY A 346 -13.02 -1.11 -8.27
N ILE A 347 -12.00 -1.58 -7.56
CA ILE A 347 -10.71 -0.89 -7.43
C ILE A 347 -9.51 -1.79 -7.75
N LYS A 348 -8.44 -1.17 -8.25
CA LYS A 348 -7.07 -1.69 -8.16
C LYS A 348 -6.30 -0.88 -7.13
N LEU A 349 -5.95 -1.52 -6.02
CA LEU A 349 -5.13 -0.97 -4.94
C LEU A 349 -3.66 -1.29 -5.20
N ILE A 350 -2.79 -0.30 -5.05
CA ILE A 350 -1.37 -0.35 -5.41
C ILE A 350 -0.54 0.15 -4.24
N ASN A 351 0.48 -0.64 -3.88
CA ASN A 351 1.44 -0.28 -2.86
C ASN A 351 2.84 -0.76 -3.28
N GLY A 352 3.70 0.18 -3.70
CA GLY A 352 4.98 -0.17 -4.32
C GLY A 352 4.79 -1.05 -5.56
N SER A 353 5.40 -2.23 -5.57
CA SER A 353 5.25 -3.23 -6.64
C SER A 353 4.16 -4.28 -6.38
N THR A 354 3.48 -4.24 -5.23
CA THR A 354 2.37 -5.16 -4.95
C THR A 354 1.02 -4.53 -5.28
N SER A 355 0.03 -5.35 -5.60
CA SER A 355 -1.31 -4.86 -5.93
C SER A 355 -2.45 -5.84 -5.62
N PHE A 356 -3.63 -5.27 -5.44
CA PHE A 356 -4.86 -5.99 -5.10
C PHE A 356 -5.98 -5.53 -6.03
N VAL A 357 -6.87 -6.43 -6.42
CA VAL A 357 -8.12 -6.12 -7.14
C VAL A 357 -9.30 -6.60 -6.32
N MET A 358 -10.32 -5.74 -6.22
CA MET A 358 -11.56 -5.97 -5.48
C MET A 358 -12.70 -5.38 -6.27
N CYS A 359 -13.74 -6.16 -6.55
CA CYS A 359 -14.82 -5.78 -7.46
C CYS A 359 -16.22 -5.96 -6.89
N GLY A 360 -16.35 -6.05 -5.55
CA GLY A 360 -17.62 -6.34 -4.88
C GLY A 360 -18.27 -7.57 -5.51
N ASP A 361 -19.49 -7.39 -6.02
CA ASP A 361 -20.30 -8.45 -6.62
C ASP A 361 -20.38 -8.39 -8.13
N ALA A 362 -19.46 -7.65 -8.79
CA ALA A 362 -19.40 -7.57 -10.24
C ALA A 362 -19.47 -8.96 -10.90
N GLU A 363 -20.40 -9.10 -11.84
CA GLU A 363 -20.64 -10.34 -12.57
C GLU A 363 -20.03 -10.26 -13.97
N ALA A 364 -20.19 -11.32 -14.76
CA ALA A 364 -19.55 -11.48 -16.07
C ALA A 364 -19.69 -10.27 -17.01
N ALA A 365 -20.81 -9.53 -16.96
CA ALA A 365 -21.01 -8.33 -17.78
C ALA A 365 -20.05 -7.20 -17.37
N ALA A 366 -20.06 -6.80 -16.10
CA ALA A 366 -19.16 -5.76 -15.60
C ALA A 366 -17.69 -6.16 -15.73
N GLU A 367 -17.37 -7.45 -15.53
CA GLU A 367 -16.01 -7.97 -15.76
C GLU A 367 -15.57 -7.81 -17.21
N ALA A 368 -16.45 -8.07 -18.18
CA ALA A 368 -16.14 -7.86 -19.60
C ALA A 368 -15.84 -6.38 -19.88
N ASP A 369 -16.65 -5.47 -19.35
CA ASP A 369 -16.45 -4.03 -19.57
C ASP A 369 -15.14 -3.54 -18.95
N MET A 370 -14.76 -4.05 -17.76
CA MET A 370 -13.45 -3.76 -17.15
C MET A 370 -12.29 -4.10 -18.09
N LEU A 371 -12.38 -5.22 -18.82
CA LEU A 371 -11.36 -5.66 -19.77
C LEU A 371 -11.29 -4.75 -21.01
N GLU A 372 -12.40 -4.12 -21.40
CA GLU A 372 -12.46 -3.24 -22.57
C GLU A 372 -11.87 -1.85 -22.29
N THR A 373 -11.77 -1.43 -21.03
CA THR A 373 -11.22 -0.10 -20.65
C THR A 373 -9.74 0.10 -21.01
N GLY A 374 -8.97 -0.99 -21.12
CA GLY A 374 -7.51 -0.94 -21.27
C GLY A 374 -6.75 -0.57 -19.99
N ILE A 375 -7.43 -0.40 -18.85
CA ILE A 375 -6.79 -0.24 -17.54
C ILE A 375 -6.10 -1.56 -17.18
N ASP A 376 -4.84 -1.50 -16.74
CA ASP A 376 -4.13 -2.68 -16.27
C ASP A 376 -4.72 -3.16 -14.94
N ILE A 377 -5.50 -4.24 -14.98
CA ILE A 377 -6.09 -4.89 -13.80
C ILE A 377 -5.25 -6.06 -13.27
N SER A 378 -4.01 -6.26 -13.75
CA SER A 378 -3.17 -7.30 -13.17
C SER A 378 -2.86 -7.02 -11.70
N ALA A 379 -2.88 -8.05 -10.84
CA ALA A 379 -2.67 -7.90 -9.41
C ALA A 379 -2.12 -9.17 -8.74
N ASP A 380 -1.49 -9.04 -7.57
CA ASP A 380 -1.01 -10.18 -6.78
C ASP A 380 -2.15 -10.88 -6.04
N VAL A 381 -3.14 -10.12 -5.59
CA VAL A 381 -4.27 -10.60 -4.80
C VAL A 381 -5.58 -10.22 -5.46
N LEU A 382 -6.48 -11.19 -5.59
CA LEU A 382 -7.85 -10.96 -6.03
C LEU A 382 -8.82 -11.27 -4.89
N LYS A 383 -9.64 -10.30 -4.50
CA LYS A 383 -10.89 -10.60 -3.79
C LYS A 383 -11.86 -11.17 -4.81
N ILE A 384 -12.22 -12.44 -4.64
CA ILE A 384 -13.17 -13.12 -5.51
C ILE A 384 -14.53 -12.43 -5.40
N SER A 385 -15.04 -12.03 -6.57
CA SER A 385 -16.27 -11.26 -6.69
C SER A 385 -17.49 -12.10 -6.30
N HIS A 386 -18.54 -11.46 -5.80
CA HIS A 386 -19.84 -12.08 -5.52
C HIS A 386 -19.73 -13.32 -4.65
N HIS A 387 -18.83 -13.25 -3.65
CA HIS A 387 -18.56 -14.31 -2.66
C HIS A 387 -18.19 -15.68 -3.26
N GLY A 388 -17.79 -15.73 -4.53
CA GLY A 388 -17.58 -16.98 -5.26
C GLY A 388 -18.84 -17.58 -5.90
N SER A 389 -19.80 -16.74 -6.29
CA SER A 389 -20.90 -17.08 -7.20
C SER A 389 -20.36 -17.63 -8.54
N ASN A 390 -21.13 -18.49 -9.22
CA ASN A 390 -20.78 -18.96 -10.56
C ASN A 390 -21.10 -17.95 -11.67
N THR A 391 -21.69 -16.80 -11.33
CA THR A 391 -21.97 -15.68 -12.24
C THR A 391 -20.79 -14.71 -12.42
N SER A 392 -19.76 -14.84 -11.60
CA SER A 392 -18.61 -13.95 -11.54
C SER A 392 -17.27 -14.71 -11.68
N THR A 393 -16.18 -13.95 -11.60
CA THR A 393 -14.80 -14.41 -11.71
C THR A 393 -14.60 -15.27 -12.95
N THR A 394 -15.04 -14.77 -14.11
CA THR A 394 -14.93 -15.46 -15.40
C THR A 394 -13.48 -15.86 -15.72
N ASP A 395 -13.29 -16.87 -16.56
CA ASP A 395 -11.93 -17.29 -16.97
C ASP A 395 -11.15 -16.14 -17.63
N ALA A 396 -11.84 -15.27 -18.40
CA ALA A 396 -11.23 -14.12 -19.05
C ALA A 396 -10.76 -13.07 -18.03
N PHE A 397 -11.61 -12.74 -17.06
CA PHE A 397 -11.27 -11.79 -16.00
C PHE A 397 -10.12 -12.32 -15.13
N LEU A 398 -10.21 -13.58 -14.68
CA LEU A 398 -9.16 -14.21 -13.88
C LEU A 398 -7.81 -14.26 -14.63
N ALA A 399 -7.83 -14.53 -15.93
CA ALA A 399 -6.64 -14.54 -16.78
C ALA A 399 -6.05 -13.13 -17.03
N ALA A 400 -6.85 -12.08 -16.92
CA ALA A 400 -6.37 -10.70 -17.01
C ALA A 400 -5.74 -10.24 -15.69
N VAL A 401 -6.39 -10.55 -14.56
CA VAL A 401 -5.89 -10.21 -13.22
C VAL A 401 -4.60 -10.98 -12.88
N ARG A 402 -4.52 -12.27 -13.26
CA ARG A 402 -3.38 -13.17 -12.99
C ARG A 402 -2.92 -13.19 -11.51
N PRO A 403 -3.84 -13.39 -10.55
CA PRO A 403 -3.48 -13.32 -9.15
C PRO A 403 -2.62 -14.51 -8.71
N ARG A 404 -1.80 -14.28 -7.69
CA ARG A 404 -1.07 -15.34 -6.96
C ARG A 404 -1.86 -15.83 -5.76
N PHE A 405 -2.69 -14.96 -5.19
CA PHE A 405 -3.53 -15.23 -4.04
C PHE A 405 -4.97 -14.83 -4.32
N ALA A 406 -5.92 -15.57 -3.77
CA ALA A 406 -7.34 -15.22 -3.80
C ALA A 406 -7.92 -15.25 -2.39
N VAL A 407 -8.80 -14.29 -2.09
CA VAL A 407 -9.60 -14.27 -0.86
C VAL A 407 -11.07 -14.37 -1.25
N ILE A 408 -11.80 -15.30 -0.63
CA ILE A 408 -13.26 -15.38 -0.73
C ILE A 408 -13.83 -14.98 0.63
N SER A 409 -14.60 -13.90 0.65
CA SER A 409 -15.43 -13.53 1.80
C SER A 409 -16.81 -14.11 1.58
N CYS A 410 -17.21 -15.04 2.45
CA CYS A 410 -18.51 -15.69 2.41
C CYS A 410 -18.85 -16.25 3.80
N GLY A 411 -20.11 -16.60 4.01
CA GLY A 411 -20.58 -17.12 5.30
C GLY A 411 -20.53 -18.64 5.39
N SER A 412 -20.21 -19.18 6.57
CA SER A 412 -20.25 -20.62 6.83
C SER A 412 -21.67 -21.16 6.72
N GLY A 413 -21.90 -22.11 5.82
CA GLY A 413 -23.23 -22.68 5.58
C GLY A 413 -24.26 -21.69 5.02
N ASN A 414 -23.80 -20.65 4.30
CA ASN A 414 -24.67 -19.70 3.64
C ASN A 414 -25.69 -20.40 2.72
N ALA A 415 -26.87 -19.79 2.57
CA ALA A 415 -27.99 -20.38 1.83
C ALA A 415 -27.79 -20.39 0.30
N TYR A 416 -26.84 -19.61 -0.21
CA TYR A 416 -26.52 -19.48 -1.63
C TYR A 416 -25.67 -20.64 -2.15
N GLY A 417 -25.01 -21.38 -1.26
CA GLY A 417 -24.07 -22.43 -1.63
C GLY A 417 -22.71 -21.88 -2.08
N HIS A 418 -22.39 -20.64 -1.69
CA HIS A 418 -21.11 -20.01 -1.96
C HIS A 418 -19.99 -20.56 -1.07
N PRO A 419 -18.74 -20.59 -1.57
CA PRO A 419 -18.37 -20.43 -2.97
C PRO A 419 -18.78 -21.66 -3.78
N HIS A 420 -19.18 -21.45 -5.04
CA HIS A 420 -19.55 -22.54 -5.93
C HIS A 420 -18.35 -23.44 -6.28
N PRO A 421 -18.55 -24.77 -6.42
CA PRO A 421 -17.47 -25.70 -6.77
C PRO A 421 -16.72 -25.35 -8.06
N ASP A 422 -17.39 -24.76 -9.05
CA ASP A 422 -16.77 -24.37 -10.31
C ASP A 422 -15.74 -23.24 -10.12
N ILE A 423 -16.01 -22.30 -9.21
CA ILE A 423 -15.05 -21.24 -8.84
C ILE A 423 -13.84 -21.84 -8.16
N LEU A 424 -14.05 -22.72 -7.18
CA LEU A 424 -12.95 -23.41 -6.48
C LEU A 424 -12.08 -24.21 -7.47
N THR A 425 -12.72 -24.89 -8.43
CA THR A 425 -12.05 -25.64 -9.51
C THR A 425 -11.19 -24.73 -10.39
N ARG A 426 -11.74 -23.59 -10.80
CA ARG A 426 -11.03 -22.60 -11.61
C ARG A 426 -9.79 -22.08 -10.88
N LEU A 427 -9.92 -21.71 -9.61
CA LEU A 427 -8.80 -21.21 -8.79
C LEU A 427 -7.73 -22.27 -8.55
N TYR A 428 -8.14 -23.52 -8.27
CA TYR A 428 -7.23 -24.65 -8.11
C TYR A 428 -6.41 -24.91 -9.37
N HIS A 429 -7.05 -24.97 -10.54
CA HIS A 429 -6.35 -25.19 -11.81
C HIS A 429 -5.42 -24.03 -12.21
N ALA A 430 -5.74 -22.81 -11.79
CA ALA A 430 -4.86 -21.65 -11.97
C ALA A 430 -3.66 -21.64 -11.00
N GLY A 431 -3.58 -22.57 -10.04
CA GLY A 431 -2.49 -22.62 -9.04
C GLY A 431 -2.54 -21.49 -8.04
N ILE A 432 -3.73 -20.91 -7.80
CA ILE A 432 -3.91 -19.75 -6.93
C ILE A 432 -4.00 -20.21 -5.47
N LYS A 433 -3.26 -19.54 -4.60
CA LYS A 433 -3.30 -19.79 -3.15
C LYS A 433 -4.57 -19.17 -2.56
N LEU A 434 -5.44 -20.01 -2.01
CA LEU A 434 -6.78 -19.62 -1.58
C LEU A 434 -6.88 -19.33 -0.08
N PHE A 435 -7.61 -18.27 0.24
CA PHE A 435 -8.04 -17.87 1.58
C PHE A 435 -9.57 -17.76 1.63
N ARG A 436 -10.17 -18.12 2.77
CA ARG A 436 -11.62 -18.13 2.95
C ARG A 436 -12.05 -17.69 4.34
N THR A 437 -12.89 -16.66 4.44
CA THR A 437 -13.36 -16.16 5.74
C THR A 437 -14.22 -17.19 6.48
N ASP A 438 -15.09 -17.92 5.77
CA ASP A 438 -15.96 -18.94 6.39
C ASP A 438 -15.23 -20.12 7.06
N LEU A 439 -13.97 -20.34 6.66
CA LEU A 439 -13.13 -21.41 7.21
C LEU A 439 -12.03 -20.90 8.15
N GLN A 440 -11.60 -19.65 7.98
CA GLN A 440 -10.40 -19.12 8.63
C GLN A 440 -10.67 -17.89 9.51
N GLY A 441 -11.91 -17.38 9.53
CA GLY A 441 -12.25 -16.10 10.16
C GLY A 441 -11.67 -14.92 9.39
N SER A 442 -11.50 -13.78 10.06
CA SER A 442 -10.91 -12.59 9.47
C SER A 442 -9.46 -12.81 9.02
N ILE A 443 -9.11 -12.26 7.86
CA ILE A 443 -7.83 -12.49 7.18
C ILE A 443 -7.17 -11.15 6.88
N THR A 444 -5.95 -10.95 7.34
CA THR A 444 -5.15 -9.76 7.00
C THR A 444 -3.98 -10.12 6.11
N ALA A 445 -3.83 -9.37 5.03
CA ALA A 445 -2.62 -9.30 4.20
C ALA A 445 -1.84 -8.03 4.53
N VAL A 446 -0.53 -8.14 4.75
CA VAL A 446 0.36 -7.00 4.97
C VAL A 446 1.32 -6.91 3.81
N SER A 447 1.23 -5.83 3.05
CA SER A 447 2.18 -5.48 2.00
C SER A 447 3.25 -4.56 2.54
N ASP A 448 4.51 -4.85 2.25
CA ASP A 448 5.64 -3.95 2.53
C ASP A 448 6.04 -3.08 1.31
N GLY A 449 5.27 -3.16 0.22
CA GLY A 449 5.55 -2.49 -1.04
C GLY A 449 6.40 -3.32 -2.01
N SER A 450 6.87 -4.50 -1.60
CA SER A 450 7.63 -5.43 -2.45
C SER A 450 7.17 -6.90 -2.33
N GLY A 451 6.58 -7.25 -1.20
CA GLY A 451 6.05 -8.56 -0.88
C GLY A 451 4.80 -8.48 -0.02
N ILE A 452 4.08 -9.60 0.06
CA ILE A 452 2.84 -9.74 0.83
C ILE A 452 3.04 -10.87 1.84
N THR A 453 2.82 -10.55 3.11
CA THR A 453 2.73 -11.51 4.20
C THR A 453 1.28 -11.63 4.66
N TRP A 454 0.94 -12.76 5.28
CA TRP A 454 -0.43 -13.06 5.67
C TRP A 454 -0.48 -13.39 7.15
N SER A 455 -1.54 -12.92 7.82
CA SER A 455 -1.87 -13.26 9.21
C SER A 455 -1.99 -14.76 9.46
N ILE A 456 -2.35 -15.51 8.42
CA ILE A 456 -2.56 -16.96 8.43
C ILE A 456 -2.02 -17.57 7.13
N PRO A 457 -1.67 -18.87 7.10
CA PRO A 457 -1.31 -19.54 5.85
C PRO A 457 -2.54 -19.73 4.93
N PRO A 458 -2.34 -19.83 3.61
CA PRO A 458 -3.42 -20.20 2.68
C PRO A 458 -3.90 -21.63 2.96
N LEU A 459 -5.11 -21.93 2.50
CA LEU A 459 -5.67 -23.28 2.56
C LEU A 459 -4.76 -24.28 1.83
N SER A 460 -4.54 -25.43 2.45
CA SER A 460 -3.83 -26.56 1.81
C SER A 460 -4.55 -27.03 0.56
N ASP A 461 -3.80 -27.53 -0.44
CA ASP A 461 -4.33 -28.04 -1.72
C ASP A 461 -5.48 -29.06 -1.57
N THR A 462 -5.52 -29.82 -0.47
CA THR A 462 -6.60 -30.77 -0.16
C THR A 462 -7.94 -30.11 0.18
N LEU A 463 -7.92 -28.91 0.77
CA LEU A 463 -9.12 -28.10 1.07
C LEU A 463 -9.50 -27.16 -0.10
N ALA A 464 -8.57 -26.95 -1.03
CA ALA A 464 -8.80 -26.22 -2.27
C ALA A 464 -9.28 -27.15 -3.43
N SER A 465 -9.25 -28.48 -3.26
CA SER A 465 -9.60 -29.44 -4.30
C SER A 465 -11.13 -29.59 -4.49
N PRO A 466 -11.65 -29.58 -5.74
CA PRO A 466 -13.10 -29.59 -6.05
C PRO A 466 -13.92 -30.81 -5.60
N GLY A 467 -13.31 -31.79 -4.95
CA GLY A 467 -13.93 -33.08 -4.60
C GLY A 467 -14.13 -33.32 -3.11
N VAL A 468 -13.67 -32.44 -2.22
CA VAL A 468 -13.79 -32.67 -0.77
C VAL A 468 -14.94 -31.85 -0.20
N ILE A 469 -16.16 -32.33 -0.40
CA ILE A 469 -17.23 -32.09 0.56
C ILE A 469 -16.88 -32.99 1.77
N PRO A 470 -16.59 -32.45 2.97
CA PRO A 470 -16.29 -33.30 4.10
C PRO A 470 -17.55 -34.04 4.53
N SER A 471 -17.73 -35.25 3.98
CA SER A 471 -18.63 -36.25 4.54
C SER A 471 -17.92 -36.95 5.69
N LYS A 472 -18.15 -36.44 6.90
CA LYS A 472 -17.62 -36.87 8.21
C LYS A 472 -16.11 -36.61 8.46
N PRO A 473 -15.71 -36.33 9.71
CA PRO A 473 -14.32 -36.00 10.01
C PRO A 473 -13.46 -37.27 10.10
N VAL A 474 -12.28 -37.22 9.47
CA VAL A 474 -11.18 -38.15 9.72
C VAL A 474 -10.33 -37.59 10.85
N SER A 475 -10.05 -38.45 11.84
CA SER A 475 -9.20 -38.19 12.99
C SER A 475 -7.72 -38.08 12.60
N GLY A 476 -7.05 -36.99 12.97
CA GLY A 476 -5.60 -36.87 12.86
C GLY A 476 -5.09 -35.58 13.50
N ALA A 477 -4.22 -35.72 14.51
CA ALA A 477 -3.75 -34.65 15.39
C ALA A 477 -2.98 -33.54 14.66
N ILE A 478 -3.27 -32.29 15.03
CA ILE A 478 -2.55 -31.08 14.61
C ILE A 478 -1.81 -30.51 15.83
N GLY A 479 -0.51 -30.27 15.64
CA GLY A 479 0.41 -29.76 16.65
C GLY A 479 0.21 -28.27 16.95
N GLU A 480 0.57 -27.91 18.17
CA GLU A 480 0.37 -26.61 18.83
C GLU A 480 1.34 -25.53 18.31
N THR A 481 0.82 -24.34 18.02
CA THR A 481 1.57 -23.05 18.02
C THR A 481 0.56 -21.93 18.35
N PRO A 482 0.92 -20.92 19.18
CA PRO A 482 -0.04 -20.32 20.10
C PRO A 482 -0.80 -19.12 19.50
N LEU A 483 -2.13 -19.15 19.68
CA LEU A 483 -3.07 -18.06 19.45
C LEU A 483 -3.07 -17.09 20.64
N LEU A 484 -3.17 -15.79 20.39
CA LEU A 484 -3.40 -14.78 21.41
C LEU A 484 -4.81 -14.95 22.04
N ASP A 485 -4.82 -15.45 23.28
CA ASP A 485 -5.86 -15.46 24.33
C ASP A 485 -7.33 -15.18 23.94
N LEU A 486 -7.99 -16.14 23.28
CA LEU A 486 -9.44 -16.29 23.33
C LEU A 486 -9.80 -17.43 24.29
N THR A 487 -9.88 -17.13 25.59
CA THR A 487 -10.28 -18.11 26.60
C THR A 487 -11.80 -18.30 26.60
N TYR A 488 -12.27 -19.43 26.10
CA TYR A 488 -13.67 -19.85 26.23
C TYR A 488 -13.92 -20.54 27.57
N ILE A 489 -15.13 -20.38 28.10
CA ILE A 489 -15.62 -21.12 29.27
C ILE A 489 -16.50 -22.27 28.79
N LEU A 490 -16.09 -23.50 29.11
CA LEU A 490 -16.80 -24.72 28.81
C LEU A 490 -17.75 -25.08 29.96
N ASN A 491 -18.94 -25.53 29.58
CA ASN A 491 -19.84 -26.29 30.44
C ASN A 491 -19.78 -27.76 30.01
N THR A 492 -18.94 -28.55 30.68
CA THR A 492 -18.65 -29.95 30.32
C THR A 492 -19.85 -30.90 30.46
N HIS A 493 -20.90 -30.48 31.19
CA HIS A 493 -22.14 -31.25 31.30
C HIS A 493 -23.10 -31.01 30.13
N THR A 494 -23.25 -29.75 29.69
CA THR A 494 -24.15 -29.42 28.57
C THR A 494 -23.45 -29.45 27.21
N LEU A 495 -22.13 -29.64 27.20
CA LEU A 495 -21.27 -29.52 26.03
C LEU A 495 -21.50 -28.19 25.30
N LYS A 496 -21.51 -27.09 26.05
CA LYS A 496 -21.57 -25.74 25.49
C LYS A 496 -20.34 -24.95 25.87
N PHE A 497 -19.88 -24.08 24.99
CA PHE A 497 -18.84 -23.10 25.31
C PHE A 497 -19.40 -21.68 25.24
N HIS A 498 -18.77 -20.78 25.99
CA HIS A 498 -19.25 -19.45 26.32
C HIS A 498 -18.09 -18.44 26.30
N HIS A 499 -18.36 -17.18 25.95
CA HIS A 499 -17.47 -16.09 26.36
C HIS A 499 -17.57 -15.85 27.87
N TYR A 500 -16.52 -15.32 28.49
CA TYR A 500 -16.45 -15.15 29.95
C TYR A 500 -17.55 -14.25 30.54
N TRP A 501 -18.07 -13.33 29.73
CA TRP A 501 -19.14 -12.40 30.11
C TRP A 501 -20.56 -12.96 29.90
N CYS A 502 -20.71 -14.18 29.37
CA CYS A 502 -22.02 -14.76 29.11
C CYS A 502 -22.81 -14.95 30.43
N ARG A 503 -24.06 -14.48 30.46
CA ARG A 503 -24.92 -14.56 31.67
C ARG A 503 -25.12 -15.96 32.24
N TYR A 504 -24.90 -17.02 31.45
CA TYR A 504 -25.01 -18.40 31.90
C TYR A 504 -23.75 -18.94 32.56
N VAL A 505 -22.60 -18.26 32.42
CA VAL A 505 -21.33 -18.65 33.04
C VAL A 505 -21.46 -18.74 34.56
N GLY A 506 -22.09 -17.75 35.19
CA GLY A 506 -22.30 -17.73 36.64
C GLY A 506 -23.23 -18.83 37.16
N SER A 507 -23.95 -19.52 36.27
CA SER A 507 -24.83 -20.65 36.61
C SER A 507 -24.23 -22.02 36.33
N ILE A 508 -23.01 -22.09 35.77
CA ILE A 508 -22.31 -23.36 35.55
C ILE A 508 -21.86 -23.90 36.92
N ALA A 509 -22.26 -25.14 37.23
CA ALA A 509 -21.80 -25.78 38.46
C ALA A 509 -20.26 -25.90 38.44
N PRO A 510 -19.55 -25.63 39.55
CA PRO A 510 -18.09 -25.64 39.56
C PRO A 510 -17.44 -26.93 39.03
N ALA A 511 -18.08 -28.08 39.24
CA ALA A 511 -17.61 -29.37 38.73
C ALA A 511 -17.69 -29.52 37.20
N ASN A 512 -18.43 -28.64 36.52
CA ASN A 512 -18.64 -28.64 35.07
C ASN A 512 -18.03 -27.42 34.37
N TYR A 513 -17.35 -26.55 35.13
CA TYR A 513 -16.72 -25.34 34.62
C TYR A 513 -15.28 -25.63 34.24
N GLU A 514 -14.90 -25.34 32.99
CA GLU A 514 -13.52 -25.46 32.51
C GLU A 514 -13.19 -24.27 31.61
N GLN A 515 -11.95 -23.81 31.63
CA GLN A 515 -11.46 -22.78 30.70
C GLN A 515 -10.66 -23.46 29.60
N SER A 516 -10.84 -23.01 28.35
CA SER A 516 -10.17 -23.56 27.19
C SER A 516 -9.62 -22.44 26.32
N ASP A 517 -8.37 -22.60 25.90
CA ASP A 517 -7.64 -21.78 24.93
C ASP A 517 -7.81 -22.30 23.49
N LYS A 518 -8.47 -23.45 23.32
CA LYS A 518 -8.80 -24.04 22.01
C LYS A 518 -9.68 -23.13 21.16
N THR A 519 -9.48 -23.17 19.85
CA THR A 519 -10.29 -22.44 18.88
C THR A 519 -11.75 -22.90 18.89
N ARG A 520 -12.65 -22.04 18.42
CA ARG A 520 -14.06 -22.35 18.20
C ARG A 520 -14.26 -23.66 17.44
N GLN A 521 -13.47 -23.87 16.38
CA GLN A 521 -13.52 -25.07 15.55
C GLN A 521 -13.06 -26.32 16.30
N GLN A 522 -12.03 -26.22 17.13
CA GLN A 522 -11.53 -27.32 17.96
C GLN A 522 -12.58 -27.75 19.00
N LEU A 523 -13.25 -26.78 19.65
CA LEU A 523 -14.33 -27.07 20.60
C LEU A 523 -15.55 -27.72 19.93
N ILE A 524 -15.93 -27.23 18.75
CA ILE A 524 -16.99 -27.84 17.94
C ILE A 524 -16.63 -29.27 17.54
N PHE A 525 -15.38 -29.50 17.14
CA PHE A 525 -14.87 -30.83 16.82
C PHE A 525 -14.91 -31.78 18.03
N GLU A 526 -14.64 -31.27 19.23
CA GLU A 526 -14.73 -32.01 20.50
C GLU A 526 -16.17 -32.25 20.98
N GLY A 527 -17.16 -31.81 20.20
CA GLY A 527 -18.59 -32.04 20.46
C GLY A 527 -19.26 -30.93 21.28
N TYR A 528 -18.57 -29.82 21.53
CA TYR A 528 -19.18 -28.65 22.17
C TYR A 528 -19.94 -27.79 21.16
N SER A 529 -21.05 -27.20 21.58
CA SER A 529 -21.85 -26.29 20.75
C SER A 529 -21.75 -24.85 21.26
N PRO A 530 -21.68 -23.83 20.39
CA PRO A 530 -21.62 -22.44 20.82
C PRO A 530 -22.90 -22.07 21.56
N CYS A 531 -22.75 -21.35 22.67
CA CYS A 531 -23.90 -20.81 23.39
C CYS A 531 -24.65 -19.81 22.50
N GLN A 532 -25.92 -20.09 22.21
CA GLN A 532 -26.76 -19.23 21.36
C GLN A 532 -27.03 -17.82 21.92
N VAL A 533 -26.65 -17.54 23.17
CA VAL A 533 -26.87 -16.23 23.82
C VAL A 533 -25.65 -15.34 23.80
N CYS A 534 -24.44 -15.88 23.95
CA CYS A 534 -23.23 -15.06 23.79
C CYS A 534 -22.53 -15.28 22.45
N GLN A 535 -23.04 -16.20 21.62
CA GLN A 535 -22.57 -16.54 20.29
C GLN A 535 -21.03 -16.57 20.16
N PRO A 536 -20.36 -17.41 20.96
CA PRO A 536 -18.91 -17.46 21.06
C PRO A 536 -18.23 -18.19 19.89
#